data_AF-I1N4B8-F1
#
_entry.id   AF-I1N4B8-F1
#
_cell.length_a   1.000
_cell.length_b   1.000
_cell.length_c   1.000
_cell.angle_alpha   90.00
_cell.angle_beta   90.00
_cell.angle_gamma   90.00
#
_symmetry.space_group_name_H-M   'P 1'
#
loop_
_entity.id
_entity.type
_entity.pdbx_description
1 polymer ?
#
loop_
_entity_poly.entity_id
_entity_poly.type
_entity_poly.pdbx_seq_one_letter_code
_entity_poly.pdbx_strand_id
1 'polypeptide(L)'
;MTKIFFVLLLCLIIASSSGFVNCSDVEKEEKIGIFELKKGDLSLRVTNWGASILSLVIPDKNGKLGDVVLGYDSVKDYSNDTTYFGATVGRVANRIGGAQFTLNGIYYKLVANEGNNTLHGGARGFSDVLWKVKRYQKEGPSPSITFRYHSVDGEQGFPGDLLVTVSYILTGKNQLVILMKGKALNKPTPVNLANHAYWNLGGHNSGNILNEVVQIFGSKITPVDNKLIPTGKFASVKGTAYDFLKPQTVGSRINQLAGTKGYDINYVIDGEKGQKIKLAAIVQDKKSGRVLELFTNAPGLQFYTGNYIKDLKGKGGYVYNAHAGLCLESQAFPDSVNHPNFPSTIVTQEKPYKHYMLFKFSTKNPYISSK
;
A
#
# COMPACT_ATOMS: atom_id res chain seq x y z
N MET A 1 44.38 -13.25 81.85
CA MET A 1 44.31 -13.81 80.49
C MET A 1 43.53 -12.84 79.62
N THR A 2 44.20 -12.27 78.63
CA THR A 2 43.65 -11.31 77.67
C THR A 2 42.98 -12.08 76.53
N LYS A 3 41.69 -11.85 76.27
CA LYS A 3 41.09 -12.07 74.94
C LYS A 3 40.09 -10.96 74.62
N ILE A 4 40.44 -10.25 73.57
CA ILE A 4 39.74 -9.18 72.86
C ILE A 4 38.67 -9.80 71.96
N PHE A 5 37.46 -9.25 71.95
CA PHE A 5 36.62 -9.08 70.75
C PHE A 5 35.63 -7.95 71.02
N PHE A 6 35.85 -6.80 70.36
CA PHE A 6 34.93 -5.68 70.25
C PHE A 6 34.79 -5.36 68.76
N VAL A 7 33.56 -5.08 68.35
CA VAL A 7 33.12 -4.00 67.42
C VAL A 7 31.73 -4.41 66.93
N LEU A 8 30.70 -3.87 67.60
CA LEU A 8 29.32 -3.85 67.12
C LEU A 8 29.18 -2.68 66.13
N LEU A 9 28.65 -2.99 64.94
CA LEU A 9 28.40 -2.05 63.84
C LEU A 9 27.16 -1.20 64.15
N LEU A 10 27.32 0.12 64.11
CA LEU A 10 26.35 1.12 64.57
C LEU A 10 25.54 1.72 63.40
N CYS A 11 24.24 1.88 63.67
CA CYS A 11 23.29 2.89 63.16
C CYS A 11 22.88 2.91 61.67
N LEU A 12 21.67 2.39 61.44
CA LEU A 12 20.71 2.88 60.44
C LEU A 12 20.24 4.30 60.79
N ILE A 13 20.26 5.22 59.82
CA ILE A 13 19.34 6.37 59.78
C ILE A 13 18.78 6.47 58.36
N ILE A 14 17.46 6.27 58.26
CA ILE A 14 16.64 6.46 57.06
C ILE A 14 16.22 7.93 57.05
N ALA A 15 16.60 8.68 56.01
CA ALA A 15 16.04 10.00 55.74
C ALA A 15 15.47 10.00 54.31
N SER A 16 14.15 10.06 54.25
CA SER A 16 13.33 10.24 53.06
C SER A 16 13.40 11.69 52.56
N SER A 17 13.78 11.90 51.30
CA SER A 17 13.50 13.13 50.58
C SER A 17 12.96 12.80 49.17
N SER A 18 11.69 13.16 48.98
CA SER A 18 10.92 13.06 47.75
C SER A 18 11.32 14.19 46.78
N GLY A 19 12.15 13.86 45.79
CA GLY A 19 12.45 14.73 44.65
C GLY A 19 11.52 14.43 43.48
N PHE A 20 10.61 15.35 43.17
CA PHE A 20 9.80 15.33 41.94
C PHE A 20 10.71 15.45 40.71
N VAL A 21 10.79 14.40 39.88
CA VAL A 21 11.34 14.48 38.54
C VAL A 21 10.18 14.67 37.56
N ASN A 22 9.93 15.92 37.20
CA ASN A 22 9.02 16.30 36.13
C ASN A 22 9.74 16.05 34.79
N CYS A 23 9.70 14.82 34.29
CA CYS A 23 10.14 14.50 32.92
C CYS A 23 8.90 14.28 32.06
N SER A 24 8.15 15.35 31.82
CA SER A 24 7.09 15.38 30.83
C SER A 24 7.68 15.84 29.50
N ASP A 25 8.47 14.96 28.88
CA ASP A 25 8.47 14.90 27.42
C ASP A 25 7.08 14.38 27.03
N VAL A 26 6.09 15.27 27.09
CA VAL A 26 4.77 15.02 26.53
C VAL A 26 5.02 14.86 25.04
N GLU A 27 5.18 13.62 24.58
CA GLU A 27 5.06 13.30 23.16
C GLU A 27 3.77 13.99 22.71
N LYS A 28 3.88 15.06 21.90
CA LYS A 28 2.71 15.74 21.34
C LYS A 28 1.85 14.66 20.72
N GLU A 29 0.65 14.47 21.28
CA GLU A 29 -0.31 13.50 20.78
C GLU A 29 -0.50 13.75 19.29
N GLU A 30 -0.06 12.80 18.46
CA GLU A 30 -0.13 12.94 17.02
C GLU A 30 -1.63 13.04 16.67
N LYS A 31 -2.01 14.09 15.95
CA LYS A 31 -3.39 14.28 15.52
C LYS A 31 -3.55 13.83 14.08
N ILE A 32 -4.73 13.32 13.77
CA ILE A 32 -5.14 13.07 12.39
C ILE A 32 -5.09 14.41 11.61
N GLY A 33 -4.43 14.41 10.46
CA GLY A 33 -4.23 15.60 9.64
C GLY A 33 -4.34 15.29 8.15
N ILE A 34 -4.68 16.32 7.37
CA ILE A 34 -4.65 16.30 5.92
C ILE A 34 -3.50 17.19 5.45
N PHE A 35 -2.69 16.68 4.53
CA PHE A 35 -1.50 17.33 4.02
C PHE A 35 -1.60 17.45 2.51
N GLU A 36 -1.10 18.55 1.94
CA GLU A 36 -1.17 18.83 0.52
C GLU A 36 0.22 19.09 -0.04
N LEU A 37 0.50 18.46 -1.18
CA LEU A 37 1.67 18.73 -2.00
C LEU A 37 1.19 19.21 -3.37
N LYS A 38 1.86 20.22 -3.92
CA LYS A 38 1.57 20.74 -5.26
C LYS A 38 2.84 20.98 -6.05
N LYS A 39 2.85 20.57 -7.31
CA LYS A 39 3.93 20.85 -8.27
C LYS A 39 3.36 21.06 -9.66
N GLY A 40 3.32 22.31 -10.12
CA GLY A 40 2.62 22.67 -11.35
C GLY A 40 1.13 22.35 -11.24
N ASP A 41 0.60 21.63 -12.23
CA ASP A 41 -0.81 21.22 -12.30
C ASP A 41 -1.12 19.97 -11.45
N LEU A 42 -0.11 19.25 -10.96
CA LEU A 42 -0.29 18.09 -10.10
C LEU A 42 -0.46 18.54 -8.63
N SER A 43 -1.62 18.24 -8.04
CA SER A 43 -1.86 18.36 -6.59
C SER A 43 -2.20 17.01 -5.98
N LEU A 44 -1.64 16.72 -4.81
CA LEU A 44 -1.84 15.51 -4.03
C LEU A 44 -2.28 15.90 -2.63
N ARG A 45 -3.39 15.31 -2.15
CA ARG A 45 -3.77 15.36 -0.74
C ARG A 45 -3.63 13.98 -0.13
N VAL A 46 -3.02 13.91 1.06
CA VAL A 46 -2.85 12.68 1.84
C VAL A 46 -3.25 12.90 3.29
N THR A 47 -3.58 11.83 3.99
CA THR A 47 -3.78 11.83 5.45
C THR A 47 -2.73 10.94 6.12
N ASN A 48 -2.39 11.25 7.37
CA ASN A 48 -1.55 10.37 8.19
C ASN A 48 -2.33 9.17 8.77
N TRP A 49 -3.65 9.12 8.64
CA TRP A 49 -4.42 7.89 8.89
C TRP A 49 -4.22 6.91 7.73
N GLY A 50 -3.68 5.72 8.00
CA GLY A 50 -3.38 4.73 6.95
C GLY A 50 -2.32 5.16 5.94
N ALA A 51 -1.66 6.30 6.17
CA ALA A 51 -0.86 7.01 5.18
C ALA A 51 -1.59 7.15 3.82
N SER A 52 -2.90 7.43 3.82
CA SER A 52 -3.75 7.28 2.63
C SER A 52 -3.72 8.47 1.68
N ILE A 53 -3.78 8.19 0.37
CA ILE A 53 -4.08 9.17 -0.68
C ILE A 53 -5.56 9.53 -0.61
N LEU A 54 -5.85 10.81 -0.41
CA LEU A 54 -7.21 11.34 -0.41
C LEU A 54 -7.64 11.85 -1.77
N SER A 55 -6.73 12.48 -2.52
CA SER A 55 -7.03 13.15 -3.79
C SER A 55 -5.77 13.28 -4.62
N LEU A 56 -5.89 13.11 -5.94
CA LEU A 56 -4.80 13.36 -6.88
C LEU A 56 -5.39 14.07 -8.10
N VAL A 57 -5.05 15.35 -8.25
CA VAL A 57 -5.60 16.23 -9.28
C VAL A 57 -4.58 16.41 -10.40
N ILE A 58 -5.01 16.15 -11.64
CA ILE A 58 -4.20 16.30 -12.86
C ILE A 58 -4.99 16.88 -14.04
N PRO A 59 -4.31 17.55 -14.99
CA PRO A 59 -4.96 18.08 -16.19
C PRO A 59 -5.36 16.97 -17.16
N ASP A 60 -6.47 17.18 -17.87
CA ASP A 60 -6.85 16.41 -19.06
C ASP A 60 -6.22 17.02 -20.33
N LYS A 61 -6.54 16.46 -21.51
CA LYS A 61 -6.02 16.95 -22.80
C LYS A 61 -6.40 18.40 -23.15
N ASN A 62 -7.40 18.96 -22.49
CA ASN A 62 -7.85 20.35 -22.64
C ASN A 62 -7.34 21.25 -21.50
N GLY A 63 -6.48 20.74 -20.60
CA GLY A 63 -5.98 21.46 -19.43
C GLY A 63 -6.94 21.50 -18.23
N LYS A 64 -8.10 20.83 -18.31
CA LYS A 64 -9.06 20.81 -17.20
C LYS A 64 -8.56 19.90 -16.09
N LEU A 65 -8.36 20.47 -14.91
CA LEU A 65 -7.98 19.74 -13.70
C LEU A 65 -9.14 18.85 -13.21
N GLY A 66 -8.82 17.64 -12.77
CA GLY A 66 -9.78 16.72 -12.14
C GLY A 66 -9.11 15.72 -11.22
N ASP A 67 -9.78 15.36 -10.13
CA ASP A 67 -9.34 14.34 -9.18
C ASP A 67 -9.58 12.94 -9.76
N VAL A 68 -8.51 12.14 -9.88
CA VAL A 68 -8.52 10.82 -10.55
C VAL A 68 -8.47 9.64 -9.58
N VAL A 69 -8.62 9.88 -8.27
CA VAL A 69 -8.72 8.80 -7.27
C VAL A 69 -10.05 8.82 -6.55
N LEU A 70 -10.62 7.65 -6.27
CA LEU A 70 -11.79 7.54 -5.39
C LEU A 70 -11.38 7.80 -3.93
N GLY A 71 -12.38 7.99 -3.07
CA GLY A 71 -12.20 8.23 -1.64
C GLY A 71 -13.37 8.97 -1.02
N TYR A 72 -13.14 9.51 0.17
CA TYR A 72 -14.11 10.26 0.97
C TYR A 72 -13.72 11.73 1.17
N ASP A 73 -14.67 12.52 1.67
CA ASP A 73 -14.47 13.94 2.00
C ASP A 73 -13.80 14.15 3.37
N SER A 74 -14.08 13.29 4.35
CA SER A 74 -13.61 13.44 5.73
C SER A 74 -12.70 12.30 6.17
N VAL A 75 -11.77 12.56 7.10
CA VAL A 75 -10.91 11.49 7.63
C VAL A 75 -11.68 10.49 8.50
N LYS A 76 -12.79 10.92 9.12
CA LYS A 76 -13.65 10.03 9.91
C LYS A 76 -14.20 8.88 9.06
N ASP A 77 -14.51 9.14 7.79
CA ASP A 77 -14.98 8.12 6.86
C ASP A 77 -13.89 7.09 6.56
N TYR A 78 -12.62 7.52 6.47
CA TYR A 78 -11.49 6.59 6.30
C TYR A 78 -11.24 5.71 7.52
N SER A 79 -11.53 6.19 8.74
CA SER A 79 -11.44 5.35 9.95
C SER A 79 -12.50 4.26 10.03
N ASN A 80 -13.58 4.34 9.23
CA ASN A 80 -14.61 3.31 9.13
C ASN A 80 -14.55 2.56 7.78
N ASP A 81 -13.54 2.83 6.95
CA ASP A 81 -13.46 2.29 5.61
C ASP A 81 -13.03 0.81 5.63
N THR A 82 -13.72 0.00 4.83
CA THR A 82 -13.39 -1.42 4.59
C THR A 82 -12.96 -1.67 3.14
N THR A 83 -12.92 -0.62 2.32
CA THR A 83 -12.54 -0.60 0.90
C THR A 83 -11.06 -0.31 0.70
N TYR A 84 -10.38 0.25 1.72
CA TYR A 84 -8.97 0.64 1.68
C TYR A 84 -8.67 1.77 0.69
N PHE A 85 -9.59 2.72 0.46
CA PHE A 85 -9.38 3.79 -0.53
C PHE A 85 -8.06 4.53 -0.30
N GLY A 86 -7.14 4.42 -1.25
CA GLY A 86 -5.86 5.15 -1.25
C GLY A 86 -4.88 4.77 -0.15
N ALA A 87 -5.22 3.80 0.70
CA ALA A 87 -4.46 3.46 1.89
C ALA A 87 -3.12 2.77 1.57
N THR A 88 -2.17 2.86 2.49
CA THR A 88 -1.03 1.94 2.52
C THR A 88 -1.44 0.69 3.28
N VAL A 89 -1.44 -0.47 2.61
CA VAL A 89 -1.82 -1.76 3.19
C VAL A 89 -0.58 -2.59 3.55
N GLY A 90 -0.64 -3.33 4.66
CA GLY A 90 0.48 -4.06 5.26
C GLY A 90 0.20 -4.46 6.73
N ARG A 91 1.05 -5.21 7.44
CA ARG A 91 2.45 -5.59 7.13
C ARG A 91 2.63 -6.42 5.86
N VAL A 92 1.64 -7.25 5.53
CA VAL A 92 1.59 -8.01 4.27
C VAL A 92 0.32 -7.63 3.52
N ALA A 93 0.49 -6.89 2.42
CA ALA A 93 -0.55 -6.57 1.46
C ALA A 93 -1.07 -7.86 0.81
N ASN A 94 -2.36 -7.83 0.48
CA ASN A 94 -3.09 -8.96 -0.10
C ASN A 94 -3.18 -10.13 0.90
N ARG A 95 -3.48 -11.34 0.42
CA ARG A 95 -3.87 -12.47 1.28
C ARG A 95 -2.69 -13.29 1.81
N ILE A 96 -2.81 -13.77 3.04
CA ILE A 96 -2.09 -14.94 3.58
C ILE A 96 -3.12 -16.04 3.85
N GLY A 97 -2.93 -17.19 3.20
CA GLY A 97 -3.84 -18.32 3.27
C GLY A 97 -3.94 -18.89 4.68
N GLY A 98 -5.18 -19.10 5.16
CA GLY A 98 -5.43 -19.66 6.49
C GLY A 98 -4.98 -18.78 7.66
N ALA A 99 -4.61 -17.51 7.40
CA ALA A 99 -4.13 -16.58 8.42
C ALA A 99 -2.96 -17.17 9.23
N GLN A 100 -2.03 -17.87 8.58
CA GLN A 100 -0.93 -18.55 9.24
C GLN A 100 0.26 -18.75 8.31
N PHE A 101 1.45 -18.91 8.90
CA PHE A 101 2.66 -19.31 8.20
C PHE A 101 3.68 -19.89 9.19
N THR A 102 4.75 -20.49 8.68
CA THR A 102 5.90 -20.94 9.48
C THR A 102 7.16 -20.21 9.04
N LEU A 103 7.89 -19.63 9.99
CA LEU A 103 9.16 -18.93 9.74
C LEU A 103 10.21 -19.45 10.72
N ASN A 104 11.34 -19.96 10.18
CA ASN A 104 12.42 -20.57 10.95
C ASN A 104 11.93 -21.67 11.93
N GLY A 105 10.99 -22.49 11.48
CA GLY A 105 10.39 -23.57 12.29
C GLY A 105 9.35 -23.12 13.32
N ILE A 106 9.13 -21.81 13.48
CA ILE A 106 8.14 -21.26 14.41
C ILE A 106 6.82 -21.03 13.65
N TYR A 107 5.74 -21.58 14.19
CA TYR A 107 4.38 -21.36 13.68
C TYR A 107 3.82 -20.02 14.18
N TYR A 108 3.30 -19.22 13.25
CA TYR A 108 2.64 -17.94 13.54
C TYR A 108 1.18 -17.99 13.09
N LYS A 109 0.28 -17.67 14.02
CA LYS A 109 -1.14 -17.47 13.76
C LYS A 109 -1.43 -15.97 13.68
N LEU A 110 -1.98 -15.54 12.56
CA LEU A 110 -2.37 -14.15 12.28
C LEU A 110 -3.84 -13.91 12.63
N VAL A 111 -4.20 -12.64 12.69
CA VAL A 111 -5.61 -12.23 12.78
C VAL A 111 -6.27 -12.44 11.41
N ALA A 112 -7.26 -13.32 11.35
CA ALA A 112 -8.10 -13.48 10.18
C ALA A 112 -9.14 -12.34 10.10
N ASN A 113 -9.29 -11.75 8.92
CA ASN A 113 -10.26 -10.68 8.64
C ASN A 113 -10.99 -10.87 7.30
N GLU A 114 -10.72 -11.96 6.58
CA GLU A 114 -11.42 -12.35 5.36
C GLU A 114 -11.69 -13.86 5.39
N GLY A 115 -12.80 -14.25 6.02
CA GLY A 115 -13.07 -15.66 6.32
C GLY A 115 -11.97 -16.24 7.22
N ASN A 116 -11.26 -17.26 6.73
CA ASN A 116 -10.14 -17.87 7.43
C ASN A 116 -8.78 -17.27 7.06
N ASN A 117 -8.74 -16.25 6.20
CA ASN A 117 -7.51 -15.66 5.68
C ASN A 117 -7.22 -14.30 6.35
N THR A 118 -5.96 -13.89 6.29
CA THR A 118 -5.56 -12.51 6.60
C THR A 118 -5.45 -11.74 5.30
N LEU A 119 -6.15 -10.62 5.19
CA LEU A 119 -6.13 -9.69 4.07
C LEU A 119 -5.51 -8.37 4.52
N HIS A 120 -4.57 -7.85 3.73
CA HIS A 120 -3.96 -6.52 3.92
C HIS A 120 -3.33 -6.28 5.30
N GLY A 121 -2.87 -7.35 5.94
CA GLY A 121 -2.21 -7.31 7.24
C GLY A 121 -3.14 -7.41 8.45
N GLY A 122 -4.43 -7.69 8.25
CA GLY A 122 -5.39 -7.95 9.33
C GLY A 122 -6.38 -6.81 9.56
N ALA A 123 -7.26 -7.00 10.54
CA ALA A 123 -8.36 -6.07 10.83
C ALA A 123 -7.89 -4.66 11.23
N ARG A 124 -6.74 -4.56 11.92
CA ARG A 124 -6.07 -3.28 12.23
C ARG A 124 -4.69 -3.25 11.56
N GLY A 125 -4.67 -3.46 10.25
CA GLY A 125 -3.46 -3.35 9.44
C GLY A 125 -3.00 -1.90 9.27
N PHE A 126 -2.00 -1.69 8.41
CA PHE A 126 -1.36 -0.40 8.19
C PHE A 126 -2.28 0.69 7.63
N SER A 127 -3.41 0.30 7.07
CA SER A 127 -4.47 1.19 6.60
C SER A 127 -5.33 1.78 7.72
N ASP A 128 -5.30 1.18 8.92
CA ASP A 128 -6.20 1.50 10.06
C ASP A 128 -5.42 1.94 11.31
N VAL A 129 -4.30 2.63 11.09
CA VAL A 129 -3.45 3.16 12.16
C VAL A 129 -3.02 4.59 11.88
N LEU A 130 -2.73 5.33 12.95
CA LEU A 130 -2.19 6.68 12.85
C LEU A 130 -0.68 6.62 12.64
N TRP A 131 -0.21 7.19 11.54
CA TRP A 131 1.20 7.34 11.25
C TRP A 131 1.73 8.67 11.80
N LYS A 132 2.95 8.68 12.35
CA LYS A 132 3.63 9.92 12.75
C LYS A 132 4.16 10.65 11.51
N VAL A 133 3.99 11.98 11.43
CA VAL A 133 4.63 12.78 10.36
C VAL A 133 6.12 12.90 10.65
N LYS A 134 6.96 12.21 9.88
CA LYS A 134 8.43 12.26 10.03
C LYS A 134 9.02 13.52 9.40
N ARG A 135 8.52 13.92 8.23
CA ARG A 135 8.98 15.10 7.49
C ARG A 135 7.88 15.59 6.55
N TYR A 136 7.69 16.89 6.47
CA TYR A 136 6.80 17.53 5.51
C TYR A 136 7.51 18.72 4.87
N GLN A 137 7.73 18.63 3.55
CA GLN A 137 8.43 19.60 2.72
C GLN A 137 7.46 20.06 1.63
N LYS A 138 6.75 21.17 1.86
CA LYS A 138 5.75 21.69 0.92
C LYS A 138 6.37 22.34 -0.32
N GLU A 139 7.52 22.96 -0.15
CA GLU A 139 8.16 23.82 -1.16
C GLU A 139 9.46 23.20 -1.68
N GLY A 140 9.93 23.72 -2.82
CA GLY A 140 11.16 23.30 -3.48
C GLY A 140 10.92 22.46 -4.74
N PRO A 141 11.99 21.93 -5.36
CA PRO A 141 11.90 21.19 -6.61
C PRO A 141 11.20 19.83 -6.47
N SER A 142 11.14 19.26 -5.27
CA SER A 142 10.50 17.97 -4.99
C SER A 142 9.66 18.01 -3.71
N PRO A 143 8.48 18.67 -3.72
CA PRO A 143 7.57 18.65 -2.58
C PRO A 143 7.29 17.22 -2.12
N SER A 144 7.36 16.97 -0.81
CA SER A 144 7.26 15.63 -0.25
C SER A 144 6.73 15.59 1.17
N ILE A 145 6.15 14.46 1.53
CA ILE A 145 5.80 14.13 2.92
C ILE A 145 6.20 12.69 3.20
N THR A 146 6.71 12.44 4.39
CA THR A 146 7.08 11.10 4.87
C THR A 146 6.35 10.81 6.16
N PHE A 147 5.58 9.74 6.15
CA PHE A 147 4.95 9.15 7.32
C PHE A 147 5.82 8.04 7.88
N ARG A 148 5.75 7.80 9.19
CA ARG A 148 6.44 6.71 9.89
C ARG A 148 5.49 5.99 10.83
N TYR A 149 5.56 4.66 10.83
CA TYR A 149 4.86 3.82 11.77
C TYR A 149 5.83 2.80 12.38
N HIS A 150 5.64 2.50 13.67
CA HIS A 150 6.35 1.44 14.37
C HIS A 150 5.32 0.38 14.69
N SER A 151 5.43 -0.74 13.98
CA SER A 151 4.57 -1.89 14.19
C SER A 151 5.29 -2.83 15.16
N VAL A 152 4.67 -3.12 16.31
CA VAL A 152 5.31 -3.80 17.46
C VAL A 152 5.28 -5.33 17.33
N ASP A 153 6.23 -6.06 17.91
CA ASP A 153 6.19 -7.53 17.92
C ASP A 153 4.81 -8.08 18.34
N GLY A 154 4.24 -8.98 17.55
CA GLY A 154 2.93 -9.59 17.79
C GLY A 154 1.72 -8.83 17.22
N GLU A 155 1.88 -7.62 16.70
CA GLU A 155 0.76 -6.88 16.08
C GLU A 155 0.15 -7.66 14.91
N GLN A 156 -1.16 -7.87 14.95
CA GLN A 156 -1.92 -8.72 14.02
C GLN A 156 -1.38 -10.17 13.89
N GLY A 157 -0.54 -10.61 14.84
CA GLY A 157 0.11 -11.93 14.88
C GLY A 157 1.49 -12.01 14.23
N PHE A 158 2.02 -10.91 13.68
CA PHE A 158 3.31 -10.92 12.99
C PHE A 158 4.50 -10.81 13.96
N PRO A 159 5.61 -11.54 13.75
CA PRO A 159 6.80 -11.43 14.58
C PRO A 159 7.58 -10.14 14.31
N GLY A 160 8.33 -9.71 15.33
CA GLY A 160 9.32 -8.65 15.28
C GLY A 160 8.73 -7.25 15.25
N ASP A 161 9.55 -6.33 15.75
CA ASP A 161 9.35 -4.90 15.58
C ASP A 161 9.77 -4.48 14.17
N LEU A 162 8.89 -3.74 13.51
CA LEU A 162 9.11 -3.23 12.16
C LEU A 162 8.94 -1.70 12.14
N LEU A 163 10.00 -0.99 11.79
CA LEU A 163 9.91 0.44 11.45
C LEU A 163 9.59 0.59 9.98
N VAL A 164 8.49 1.27 9.68
CA VAL A 164 8.01 1.48 8.31
C VAL A 164 7.93 2.96 8.01
N THR A 165 8.29 3.35 6.79
CA THR A 165 8.07 4.71 6.29
C THR A 165 7.45 4.68 4.91
N VAL A 166 6.50 5.58 4.68
CA VAL A 166 5.89 5.86 3.38
C VAL A 166 6.18 7.31 3.01
N SER A 167 6.84 7.52 1.88
CA SER A 167 7.11 8.86 1.35
C SER A 167 6.32 9.09 0.06
N TYR A 168 5.54 10.17 0.04
CA TYR A 168 4.92 10.71 -1.17
C TYR A 168 5.75 11.88 -1.67
N ILE A 169 6.19 11.85 -2.92
CA ILE A 169 7.12 12.83 -3.48
C ILE A 169 6.64 13.25 -4.86
N LEU A 170 6.35 14.53 -5.05
CA LEU A 170 6.07 15.10 -6.36
C LEU A 170 7.39 15.44 -7.04
N THR A 171 7.69 14.76 -8.14
CA THR A 171 8.95 14.92 -8.90
C THR A 171 8.65 15.25 -10.35
N GLY A 172 9.68 15.65 -11.11
CA GLY A 172 9.56 15.85 -12.56
C GLY A 172 8.37 16.74 -12.97
N LYS A 173 7.85 16.53 -14.18
CA LYS A 173 6.55 17.09 -14.61
C LYS A 173 5.47 16.02 -14.41
N ASN A 174 4.49 16.29 -13.54
CA ASN A 174 3.35 15.41 -13.26
C ASN A 174 3.75 13.97 -12.87
N GLN A 175 4.72 13.82 -11.96
CA GLN A 175 5.14 12.51 -11.46
C GLN A 175 4.96 12.40 -9.95
N LEU A 176 4.36 11.29 -9.51
CA LEU A 176 4.26 10.92 -8.10
C LEU A 176 5.13 9.70 -7.83
N VAL A 177 6.07 9.84 -6.90
CA VAL A 177 6.79 8.71 -6.33
C VAL A 177 6.17 8.34 -4.98
N ILE A 178 5.88 7.06 -4.79
CA ILE A 178 5.61 6.45 -3.49
C ILE A 178 6.81 5.57 -3.15
N LEU A 179 7.52 5.90 -2.08
CA LEU A 179 8.65 5.13 -1.59
C LEU A 179 8.32 4.54 -0.22
N MET A 180 8.22 3.22 -0.17
CA MET A 180 7.93 2.45 1.03
C MET A 180 9.20 1.73 1.49
N LYS A 181 9.53 1.84 2.77
CA LYS A 181 10.68 1.17 3.38
C LYS A 181 10.27 0.51 4.67
N GLY A 182 10.86 -0.64 4.95
CA GLY A 182 10.65 -1.39 6.18
C GLY A 182 11.98 -1.90 6.73
N LYS A 183 12.22 -1.74 8.03
CA LYS A 183 13.41 -2.26 8.71
C LYS A 183 12.97 -3.10 9.90
N ALA A 184 13.24 -4.41 9.85
CA ALA A 184 13.12 -5.28 11.00
C ALA A 184 14.15 -4.87 12.05
N LEU A 185 13.75 -4.78 13.32
CA LEU A 185 14.63 -4.34 14.39
C LEU A 185 15.25 -5.49 15.18
N ASN A 186 14.51 -6.58 15.37
CA ASN A 186 14.91 -7.64 16.32
C ASN A 186 14.58 -9.07 15.86
N LYS A 187 13.65 -9.28 14.91
CA LYS A 187 13.32 -10.61 14.37
C LYS A 187 13.08 -10.53 12.86
N PRO A 188 13.44 -11.58 12.09
CA PRO A 188 12.95 -11.73 10.73
C PRO A 188 11.42 -11.68 10.69
N THR A 189 10.86 -10.94 9.73
CA THR A 189 9.41 -10.75 9.62
C THR A 189 8.97 -10.61 8.18
N PRO A 190 7.78 -11.12 7.78
CA PRO A 190 7.28 -10.90 6.44
C PRO A 190 6.82 -9.45 6.25
N VAL A 191 7.21 -8.85 5.13
CA VAL A 191 6.80 -7.50 4.74
C VAL A 191 6.45 -7.49 3.25
N ASN A 192 5.25 -7.03 2.95
CA ASN A 192 4.78 -6.73 1.61
C ASN A 192 3.86 -5.52 1.71
N LEU A 193 4.20 -4.41 1.06
CA LEU A 193 3.43 -3.17 1.16
C LEU A 193 2.85 -2.82 -0.20
N ALA A 194 1.65 -2.25 -0.21
CA ALA A 194 1.06 -1.70 -1.42
C ALA A 194 0.30 -0.40 -1.12
N ASN A 195 0.18 0.45 -2.13
CA ASN A 195 -0.78 1.55 -2.11
C ASN A 195 -2.05 1.12 -2.84
N HIS A 196 -3.19 1.23 -2.16
CA HIS A 196 -4.48 0.73 -2.61
C HIS A 196 -5.36 1.86 -3.21
N ALA A 197 -4.74 2.73 -4.01
CA ALA A 197 -5.48 3.77 -4.73
C ALA A 197 -6.38 3.18 -5.82
N TYR A 198 -7.63 3.64 -5.82
CA TYR A 198 -8.61 3.34 -6.86
C TYR A 198 -8.60 4.46 -7.88
N TRP A 199 -8.02 4.19 -9.04
CA TRP A 199 -7.86 5.11 -10.15
C TRP A 199 -9.11 5.13 -11.04
N ASN A 200 -9.53 6.33 -11.41
CA ASN A 200 -10.48 6.59 -12.50
C ASN A 200 -9.99 7.84 -13.25
N LEU A 201 -9.39 7.66 -14.43
CA LEU A 201 -8.72 8.73 -15.15
C LEU A 201 -9.71 9.68 -15.83
N GLY A 202 -10.96 9.26 -16.03
CA GLY A 202 -12.08 10.16 -16.36
C GLY A 202 -12.39 11.16 -15.23
N GLY A 203 -12.00 10.83 -14.00
CA GLY A 203 -12.29 11.54 -12.76
C GLY A 203 -13.09 10.64 -11.81
N HIS A 204 -12.92 10.82 -10.49
CA HIS A 204 -13.54 9.95 -9.48
C HIS A 204 -15.07 9.86 -9.61
N ASN A 205 -15.72 10.90 -10.13
CA ASN A 205 -17.16 11.02 -10.33
C ASN A 205 -17.61 10.77 -11.78
N SER A 206 -16.78 10.14 -12.61
CA SER A 206 -17.05 9.95 -14.04
C SER A 206 -17.81 8.66 -14.38
N GLY A 207 -18.18 7.86 -13.38
CA GLY A 207 -18.86 6.58 -13.54
C GLY A 207 -17.90 5.40 -13.42
N ASN A 208 -18.05 4.39 -14.28
CA ASN A 208 -17.24 3.18 -14.23
C ASN A 208 -15.98 3.25 -15.15
N ILE A 209 -15.00 2.40 -14.86
CA ILE A 209 -13.73 2.30 -15.58
C ILE A 209 -13.75 1.32 -16.76
N LEU A 210 -14.92 0.83 -17.19
CA LEU A 210 -14.98 -0.25 -18.20
C LEU A 210 -14.44 0.17 -19.58
N ASN A 211 -14.42 1.47 -19.87
CA ASN A 211 -13.86 2.05 -21.10
C ASN A 211 -12.39 2.47 -20.97
N GLU A 212 -11.80 2.41 -19.78
CA GLU A 212 -10.36 2.63 -19.59
C GLU A 212 -9.59 1.56 -20.38
N VAL A 213 -8.55 1.99 -21.10
CA VAL A 213 -7.65 1.08 -21.81
C VAL A 213 -6.47 0.77 -20.92
N VAL A 214 -6.26 -0.51 -20.64
CA VAL A 214 -5.18 -1.01 -19.79
C VAL A 214 -4.20 -1.83 -20.64
N GLN A 215 -2.92 -1.68 -20.36
CA GLN A 215 -1.85 -2.58 -20.78
C GLN A 215 -1.05 -2.98 -19.54
N ILE A 216 -0.81 -4.28 -19.33
CA ILE A 216 -0.03 -4.81 -18.21
C ILE A 216 1.15 -5.60 -18.77
N PHE A 217 2.35 -5.28 -18.29
CA PHE A 217 3.61 -5.92 -18.68
C PHE A 217 3.88 -7.13 -17.77
N GLY A 218 2.99 -8.12 -17.85
CA GLY A 218 3.10 -9.37 -17.11
C GLY A 218 2.50 -10.54 -17.90
N SER A 219 3.36 -11.39 -18.43
CA SER A 219 2.98 -12.53 -19.27
C SER A 219 2.41 -13.71 -18.50
N LYS A 220 2.50 -13.69 -17.16
CA LYS A 220 1.98 -14.72 -16.27
C LYS A 220 1.20 -14.12 -15.11
N ILE A 221 0.29 -14.89 -14.56
CA ILE A 221 -0.41 -14.63 -13.29
C ILE A 221 -0.07 -15.72 -12.27
N THR A 222 -0.43 -15.46 -11.01
CA THR A 222 -0.49 -16.48 -9.94
C THR A 222 -1.95 -16.93 -9.76
N PRO A 223 -2.39 -18.05 -10.36
CA PRO A 223 -3.78 -18.51 -10.29
C PRO A 223 -4.19 -18.78 -8.85
N VAL A 224 -5.45 -18.50 -8.54
CA VAL A 224 -6.02 -18.59 -7.20
C VAL A 224 -7.12 -19.64 -7.09
N ASP A 225 -7.39 -20.07 -5.87
CA ASP A 225 -8.55 -20.89 -5.52
C ASP A 225 -9.84 -20.04 -5.34
N ASN A 226 -10.92 -20.68 -4.87
CA ASN A 226 -12.21 -20.01 -4.63
C ASN A 226 -12.21 -19.04 -3.44
N LYS A 227 -11.13 -19.00 -2.64
CA LYS A 227 -10.89 -18.03 -1.57
C LYS A 227 -9.84 -16.98 -1.97
N LEU A 228 -9.51 -16.92 -3.25
CA LEU A 228 -8.52 -16.00 -3.83
C LEU A 228 -7.10 -16.20 -3.28
N ILE A 229 -6.79 -17.40 -2.79
CA ILE A 229 -5.43 -17.77 -2.35
C ILE A 229 -4.65 -18.35 -3.53
N PRO A 230 -3.43 -17.87 -3.81
CA PRO A 230 -2.60 -18.44 -4.86
C PRO A 230 -2.36 -19.93 -4.68
N THR A 231 -2.31 -20.64 -5.80
CA THR A 231 -2.07 -22.09 -5.85
C THR A 231 -0.58 -22.46 -5.79
N GLY A 232 0.32 -21.47 -5.70
CA GLY A 232 1.76 -21.64 -5.88
C GLY A 232 2.22 -21.81 -7.34
N LYS A 233 1.30 -21.86 -8.32
CA LYS A 233 1.61 -22.02 -9.76
C LYS A 233 1.73 -20.68 -10.47
N PHE A 234 2.34 -20.70 -11.65
CA PHE A 234 2.31 -19.60 -12.62
C PHE A 234 1.56 -20.06 -13.88
N ALA A 235 0.65 -19.23 -14.39
CA ALA A 235 -0.07 -19.51 -15.64
C ALA A 235 0.11 -18.37 -16.64
N SER A 236 0.22 -18.70 -17.93
CA SER A 236 0.28 -17.71 -19.01
C SER A 236 -1.05 -16.95 -19.12
N VAL A 237 -0.97 -15.65 -19.38
CA VAL A 237 -2.16 -14.83 -19.65
C VAL A 237 -2.71 -15.03 -21.07
N LYS A 238 -1.86 -15.47 -22.02
CA LYS A 238 -2.21 -15.62 -23.44
C LYS A 238 -3.48 -16.46 -23.63
N GLY A 239 -4.44 -15.90 -24.37
CA GLY A 239 -5.71 -16.57 -24.67
C GLY A 239 -6.73 -16.57 -23.53
N THR A 240 -6.49 -15.82 -22.45
CA THR A 240 -7.40 -15.70 -21.31
C THR A 240 -8.02 -14.30 -21.22
N ALA A 241 -8.98 -14.11 -20.31
CA ALA A 241 -9.48 -12.78 -19.95
C ALA A 241 -8.38 -11.85 -19.41
N TYR A 242 -7.30 -12.42 -18.85
CA TYR A 242 -6.18 -11.70 -18.25
C TYR A 242 -5.13 -11.20 -19.26
N ASP A 243 -5.33 -11.40 -20.57
CA ASP A 243 -4.35 -10.96 -21.57
C ASP A 243 -4.45 -9.45 -21.85
N PHE A 244 -3.68 -8.67 -21.08
CA PHE A 244 -3.43 -7.24 -21.25
C PHE A 244 -2.03 -6.93 -21.78
N LEU A 245 -1.34 -7.91 -22.39
CA LEU A 245 -0.01 -7.67 -22.98
C LEU A 245 -0.07 -6.62 -24.10
N LYS A 246 -1.21 -6.57 -24.80
CA LYS A 246 -1.59 -5.47 -25.67
C LYS A 246 -2.66 -4.60 -24.99
N PRO A 247 -2.77 -3.31 -25.34
CA PRO A 247 -3.82 -2.45 -24.81
C PRO A 247 -5.22 -3.03 -25.06
N GLN A 248 -6.03 -3.17 -24.01
CA GLN A 248 -7.42 -3.65 -24.07
C GLN A 248 -8.30 -2.81 -23.15
N THR A 249 -9.58 -2.62 -23.47
CA THR A 249 -10.51 -2.00 -22.52
C THR A 249 -10.80 -2.96 -21.38
N VAL A 250 -10.95 -2.44 -20.16
CA VAL A 250 -11.26 -3.27 -18.99
C VAL A 250 -12.53 -4.10 -19.22
N GLY A 251 -13.58 -3.48 -19.76
CA GLY A 251 -14.86 -4.13 -20.01
C GLY A 251 -14.88 -5.20 -21.11
N SER A 252 -13.84 -5.29 -21.94
CA SER A 252 -13.86 -6.17 -23.13
C SER A 252 -14.03 -7.66 -22.81
N ARG A 253 -13.50 -8.12 -21.68
CA ARG A 253 -13.51 -9.55 -21.27
C ARG A 253 -13.94 -9.77 -19.83
N ILE A 254 -14.32 -8.72 -19.11
CA ILE A 254 -14.63 -8.78 -17.68
C ILE A 254 -15.79 -9.76 -17.37
N ASN A 255 -16.74 -9.91 -18.29
CA ASN A 255 -17.87 -10.83 -18.16
C ASN A 255 -17.45 -12.32 -18.12
N GLN A 256 -16.24 -12.65 -18.55
CA GLN A 256 -15.69 -14.02 -18.43
C GLN A 256 -15.30 -14.36 -16.98
N LEU A 257 -15.25 -13.36 -16.09
CA LEU A 257 -14.82 -13.46 -14.71
C LEU A 257 -16.00 -13.40 -13.72
N ALA A 258 -17.09 -14.11 -14.03
CA ALA A 258 -18.31 -14.08 -13.23
C ALA A 258 -18.09 -14.49 -11.75
N GLY A 259 -17.16 -15.42 -11.49
CA GLY A 259 -16.85 -15.89 -10.13
C GLY A 259 -16.26 -14.81 -9.21
N THR A 260 -15.54 -13.85 -9.76
CA THR A 260 -14.93 -12.72 -9.03
C THR A 260 -15.61 -11.38 -9.33
N LYS A 261 -16.64 -11.40 -10.18
CA LYS A 261 -17.39 -10.23 -10.68
C LYS A 261 -16.51 -9.18 -11.36
N GLY A 262 -15.29 -9.54 -11.77
CA GLY A 262 -14.31 -8.63 -12.35
C GLY A 262 -12.87 -9.10 -12.14
N TYR A 263 -11.89 -8.27 -12.47
CA TYR A 263 -10.49 -8.61 -12.25
C TYR A 263 -10.16 -8.48 -10.77
N ASP A 264 -9.46 -9.50 -10.25
CA ASP A 264 -8.84 -9.56 -8.93
C ASP A 264 -7.74 -10.63 -9.06
N ILE A 265 -6.60 -10.26 -9.64
CA ILE A 265 -5.51 -11.19 -9.90
C ILE A 265 -4.13 -10.51 -9.81
N ASN A 266 -3.15 -11.25 -9.31
CA ASN A 266 -1.75 -10.84 -9.32
C ASN A 266 -1.05 -11.30 -10.60
N TYR A 267 -0.53 -10.33 -11.35
CA TYR A 267 0.39 -10.52 -12.47
C TYR A 267 1.82 -10.65 -11.97
N VAL A 268 2.59 -11.51 -12.63
CA VAL A 268 4.05 -11.57 -12.53
C VAL A 268 4.61 -10.55 -13.52
N ILE A 269 5.25 -9.48 -13.03
CA ILE A 269 5.81 -8.44 -13.87
C ILE A 269 7.00 -9.01 -14.66
N ASP A 270 7.00 -8.79 -15.98
CA ASP A 270 8.03 -9.29 -16.89
C ASP A 270 9.39 -8.58 -16.69
N GLY A 271 10.45 -9.15 -17.29
CA GLY A 271 11.81 -8.60 -17.26
C GLY A 271 12.69 -9.10 -16.12
N GLU A 272 13.90 -8.56 -16.00
CA GLU A 272 14.93 -9.06 -15.09
C GLU A 272 14.50 -9.12 -13.61
N LYS A 273 14.83 -10.21 -12.92
CA LYS A 273 14.58 -10.33 -11.48
C LYS A 273 15.45 -9.31 -10.71
N GLY A 274 14.97 -8.89 -9.54
CA GLY A 274 15.70 -7.99 -8.63
C GLY A 274 15.00 -6.66 -8.43
N GLN A 275 15.78 -5.64 -8.03
CA GLN A 275 15.26 -4.35 -7.56
C GLN A 275 15.27 -3.25 -8.64
N LYS A 276 15.45 -3.61 -9.91
CA LYS A 276 15.39 -2.65 -11.03
C LYS A 276 13.96 -2.15 -11.21
N ILE A 277 13.81 -0.85 -11.43
CA ILE A 277 12.51 -0.22 -11.70
C ILE A 277 12.12 -0.51 -13.16
N LYS A 278 10.88 -0.96 -13.38
CA LYS A 278 10.34 -1.32 -14.68
C LYS A 278 8.95 -0.74 -14.88
N LEU A 279 8.54 -0.54 -16.13
CA LEU A 279 7.15 -0.25 -16.46
C LEU A 279 6.31 -1.51 -16.22
N ALA A 280 5.28 -1.40 -15.38
CA ALA A 280 4.40 -2.51 -15.00
C ALA A 280 3.03 -2.41 -15.66
N ALA A 281 2.49 -1.19 -15.80
CA ALA A 281 1.20 -0.97 -16.45
C ALA A 281 1.07 0.43 -17.05
N ILE A 282 0.20 0.54 -18.06
CA ILE A 282 -0.31 1.78 -18.62
C ILE A 282 -1.83 1.76 -18.54
N VAL A 283 -2.44 2.86 -18.12
CA VAL A 283 -3.90 3.08 -18.15
C VAL A 283 -4.17 4.36 -18.91
N GLN A 284 -5.17 4.34 -19.78
CA GLN A 284 -5.59 5.50 -20.58
C GLN A 284 -7.11 5.63 -20.60
N ASP A 285 -7.60 6.82 -20.24
CA ASP A 285 -8.96 7.22 -20.51
C ASP A 285 -9.01 8.00 -21.82
N LYS A 286 -9.65 7.44 -22.84
CA LYS A 286 -9.75 8.09 -24.16
C LYS A 286 -10.53 9.41 -24.11
N LYS A 287 -11.50 9.53 -23.20
CA LYS A 287 -12.40 10.69 -23.13
C LYS A 287 -11.64 11.94 -22.66
N SER A 288 -11.06 11.88 -21.46
CA SER A 288 -10.21 12.94 -20.90
C SER A 288 -8.85 13.02 -21.61
N GLY A 289 -8.38 11.92 -22.20
CA GLY A 289 -7.04 11.80 -22.76
C GLY A 289 -5.94 11.63 -21.71
N ARG A 290 -6.29 11.48 -20.43
CA ARG A 290 -5.32 11.23 -19.35
C ARG A 290 -4.72 9.84 -19.47
N VAL A 291 -3.44 9.74 -19.13
CA VAL A 291 -2.64 8.51 -19.16
C VAL A 291 -1.87 8.40 -17.85
N LEU A 292 -1.90 7.21 -17.26
CA LEU A 292 -1.10 6.80 -16.11
C LEU A 292 -0.12 5.72 -16.55
N GLU A 293 1.17 5.94 -16.33
CA GLU A 293 2.19 4.90 -16.42
C GLU A 293 2.70 4.55 -15.02
N LEU A 294 2.65 3.27 -14.64
CA LEU A 294 3.16 2.78 -13.36
C LEU A 294 4.51 2.10 -13.56
N PHE A 295 5.54 2.65 -12.94
CA PHE A 295 6.85 2.03 -12.82
C PHE A 295 7.07 1.50 -11.40
N THR A 296 7.66 0.31 -11.25
CA THR A 296 7.91 -0.30 -9.93
C THR A 296 9.13 -1.21 -9.92
N ASN A 297 9.72 -1.42 -8.74
CA ASN A 297 10.71 -2.47 -8.47
C ASN A 297 10.10 -3.74 -7.85
N ALA A 298 8.77 -3.79 -7.67
CA ALA A 298 8.09 -4.97 -7.15
C ALA A 298 8.04 -6.09 -8.20
N PRO A 299 7.99 -7.37 -7.78
CA PRO A 299 7.91 -8.49 -8.72
C PRO A 299 6.50 -8.71 -9.27
N GLY A 300 5.45 -8.25 -8.58
CA GLY A 300 4.05 -8.47 -8.95
C GLY A 300 3.23 -7.19 -9.02
N LEU A 301 2.08 -7.31 -9.68
CA LEU A 301 1.07 -6.27 -9.82
C LEU A 301 -0.31 -6.91 -9.64
N GLN A 302 -0.97 -6.60 -8.52
CA GLN A 302 -2.37 -6.94 -8.35
C GLN A 302 -3.23 -5.93 -9.12
N PHE A 303 -4.04 -6.45 -10.04
CA PHE A 303 -5.02 -5.70 -10.80
C PHE A 303 -6.42 -6.02 -10.29
N TYR A 304 -7.07 -5.04 -9.68
CA TYR A 304 -8.39 -5.18 -9.09
C TYR A 304 -9.34 -4.09 -9.63
N THR A 305 -10.57 -4.46 -9.98
CA THR A 305 -11.54 -3.54 -10.60
C THR A 305 -12.70 -3.14 -9.69
N GLY A 306 -12.47 -3.06 -8.37
CA GLY A 306 -13.47 -2.54 -7.44
C GLY A 306 -14.80 -3.32 -7.47
N ASN A 307 -14.71 -4.64 -7.60
CA ASN A 307 -15.82 -5.54 -7.96
C ASN A 307 -16.94 -5.55 -6.92
N TYR A 308 -16.63 -5.23 -5.66
CA TYR A 308 -17.57 -5.29 -4.54
C TYR A 308 -18.03 -3.93 -4.03
N ILE A 309 -17.62 -2.83 -4.68
CA ILE A 309 -18.15 -1.50 -4.35
C ILE A 309 -19.65 -1.48 -4.67
N LYS A 310 -20.48 -1.04 -3.73
CA LYS A 310 -21.93 -0.97 -3.92
C LYS A 310 -22.51 0.20 -3.13
N ASP A 311 -23.22 1.09 -3.81
CA ASP A 311 -23.96 2.21 -3.21
C ASP A 311 -23.14 3.04 -2.19
N LEU A 312 -21.83 3.19 -2.44
CA LEU A 312 -20.91 3.80 -1.49
C LEU A 312 -20.83 5.31 -1.74
N LYS A 313 -21.27 6.11 -0.76
CA LYS A 313 -21.18 7.58 -0.83
C LYS A 313 -19.74 8.05 -0.65
N GLY A 314 -19.13 8.52 -1.73
CA GLY A 314 -17.80 9.09 -1.75
C GLY A 314 -17.81 10.62 -1.75
N LYS A 315 -16.72 11.19 -2.27
CA LYS A 315 -16.46 12.63 -2.38
C LYS A 315 -17.60 13.41 -3.04
N GLY A 316 -17.93 14.58 -2.48
CA GLY A 316 -18.95 15.47 -3.01
C GLY A 316 -20.34 14.85 -3.06
N GLY A 317 -20.58 13.77 -2.32
CA GLY A 317 -21.83 13.01 -2.33
C GLY A 317 -22.04 12.09 -3.53
N TYR A 318 -21.04 11.91 -4.40
CA TYR A 318 -21.13 10.97 -5.52
C TYR A 318 -21.20 9.53 -5.01
N VAL A 319 -22.08 8.70 -5.59
CA VAL A 319 -22.26 7.30 -5.18
C VAL A 319 -21.44 6.39 -6.10
N TYR A 320 -20.40 5.77 -5.56
CA TYR A 320 -19.60 4.77 -6.26
C TYR A 320 -20.30 3.41 -6.27
N ASN A 321 -20.20 2.72 -7.41
CA ASN A 321 -20.68 1.37 -7.63
C ASN A 321 -19.54 0.48 -8.13
N ALA A 322 -19.83 -0.80 -8.37
CA ALA A 322 -18.86 -1.75 -8.89
C ALA A 322 -18.16 -1.16 -10.11
N HIS A 323 -16.83 -1.33 -10.17
CA HIS A 323 -16.01 -0.81 -11.26
C HIS A 323 -15.97 0.72 -11.34
N ALA A 324 -16.25 1.46 -10.27
CA ALA A 324 -16.04 2.92 -10.25
C ALA A 324 -14.54 3.31 -10.31
N GLY A 325 -13.63 2.41 -9.93
CA GLY A 325 -12.19 2.61 -10.01
C GLY A 325 -11.44 1.28 -10.10
N LEU A 326 -10.19 1.33 -10.57
CA LEU A 326 -9.27 0.20 -10.63
C LEU A 326 -8.05 0.40 -9.73
N CYS A 327 -7.51 -0.66 -9.17
CA CYS A 327 -6.28 -0.65 -8.37
C CYS A 327 -5.13 -1.27 -9.17
N LEU A 328 -3.95 -0.67 -9.01
CA LEU A 328 -2.68 -1.13 -9.56
C LEU A 328 -1.69 -1.27 -8.40
N GLU A 329 -1.87 -2.33 -7.62
CA GLU A 329 -1.08 -2.55 -6.41
C GLU A 329 0.19 -3.31 -6.81
N SER A 330 1.28 -2.60 -7.07
CA SER A 330 2.57 -3.27 -7.22
C SER A 330 3.00 -3.84 -5.87
N GLN A 331 3.40 -5.11 -5.80
CA GLN A 331 3.63 -5.82 -4.55
C GLN A 331 4.49 -7.08 -4.77
N ALA A 332 4.89 -7.76 -3.70
CA ALA A 332 5.22 -9.18 -3.76
C ALA A 332 3.95 -10.02 -4.00
N PHE A 333 4.11 -11.27 -4.45
CA PHE A 333 2.96 -12.12 -4.75
C PHE A 333 2.17 -12.42 -3.47
N PRO A 334 0.82 -12.48 -3.53
CA PRO A 334 0.02 -12.88 -2.39
C PRO A 334 0.47 -14.25 -1.88
N ASP A 335 0.34 -14.47 -0.57
CA ASP A 335 0.71 -15.71 0.11
C ASP A 335 2.16 -16.19 -0.10
N SER A 336 3.10 -15.31 -0.50
CA SER A 336 4.51 -15.68 -0.73
C SER A 336 5.19 -16.33 0.47
N VAL A 337 4.71 -16.09 1.69
CA VAL A 337 5.23 -16.73 2.92
C VAL A 337 4.98 -18.24 2.95
N ASN A 338 3.96 -18.73 2.23
CA ASN A 338 3.58 -20.14 2.15
C ASN A 338 3.98 -20.80 0.81
N HIS A 339 4.63 -20.06 -0.08
CA HIS A 339 5.08 -20.55 -1.40
C HIS A 339 6.59 -20.33 -1.60
N PRO A 340 7.45 -21.31 -1.25
CA PRO A 340 8.90 -21.18 -1.34
C PRO A 340 9.46 -20.86 -2.74
N ASN A 341 8.68 -21.15 -3.79
CA ASN A 341 9.02 -20.83 -5.19
C ASN A 341 8.69 -19.37 -5.58
N PHE A 342 8.03 -18.61 -4.71
CA PHE A 342 7.76 -17.18 -4.90
C PHE A 342 8.90 -16.32 -4.33
N PRO A 343 9.03 -15.04 -4.75
CA PRO A 343 9.98 -14.13 -4.17
C PRO A 343 9.77 -13.99 -2.66
N SER A 344 10.82 -14.20 -1.87
CA SER A 344 10.75 -14.06 -0.42
C SER A 344 10.36 -12.65 0.00
N THR A 345 9.40 -12.56 0.92
CA THR A 345 8.95 -11.34 1.59
C THR A 345 9.59 -11.18 2.98
N ILE A 346 10.52 -12.04 3.37
CA ILE A 346 11.14 -11.98 4.69
C ILE A 346 12.21 -10.88 4.74
N VAL A 347 12.05 -9.98 5.71
CA VAL A 347 12.92 -8.85 6.00
C VAL A 347 13.71 -9.12 7.26
N THR A 348 15.01 -8.84 7.23
CA THR A 348 15.91 -8.94 8.39
C THR A 348 16.60 -7.59 8.63
N GLN A 349 17.42 -7.49 9.68
CA GLN A 349 18.20 -6.26 9.95
C GLN A 349 19.18 -5.95 8.82
N GLU A 350 19.74 -6.99 8.20
CA GLU A 350 20.74 -6.92 7.12
C GLU A 350 20.09 -6.71 5.75
N LYS A 351 18.83 -7.13 5.59
CA LYS A 351 18.07 -7.04 4.34
C LYS A 351 16.77 -6.26 4.52
N PRO A 352 16.82 -4.92 4.56
CA PRO A 352 15.64 -4.08 4.72
C PRO A 352 14.73 -4.12 3.47
N TYR A 353 13.44 -3.87 3.68
CA TYR A 353 12.45 -3.72 2.62
C TYR A 353 12.60 -2.37 1.93
N LYS A 354 12.51 -2.37 0.59
CA LYS A 354 12.41 -1.16 -0.23
C LYS A 354 11.50 -1.43 -1.41
N HIS A 355 10.45 -0.63 -1.52
CA HIS A 355 9.50 -0.69 -2.60
C HIS A 355 9.25 0.71 -3.14
N TYR A 356 9.36 0.81 -4.44
CA TYR A 356 9.31 2.03 -5.20
C TYR A 356 8.16 1.94 -6.21
N MET A 357 7.32 2.96 -6.23
CA MET A 357 6.28 3.16 -7.22
C MET A 357 6.46 4.55 -7.81
N LEU A 358 6.49 4.66 -9.13
CA LEU A 358 6.50 5.93 -9.85
C LEU A 358 5.31 5.94 -10.79
N PHE A 359 4.38 6.85 -10.53
CA PHE A 359 3.28 7.17 -11.41
C PHE A 359 3.68 8.37 -12.26
N LYS A 360 3.64 8.22 -13.58
CA LYS A 360 3.78 9.33 -14.52
C LYS A 360 2.42 9.62 -15.15
N PHE A 361 2.03 10.89 -15.11
CA PHE A 361 0.78 11.33 -15.71
C PHE A 361 1.05 12.18 -16.95
N SER A 362 0.32 11.91 -18.02
CA SER A 362 0.40 12.68 -19.25
C SER A 362 -0.93 12.73 -19.99
N THR A 363 -0.97 13.47 -21.09
CA THR A 363 -2.09 13.53 -22.03
C THR A 363 -1.72 13.07 -23.44
N LYS A 364 -0.48 12.55 -23.59
CA LYS A 364 0.03 12.04 -24.87
C LYS A 364 -0.44 10.61 -25.04
N ASN A 365 -0.89 10.24 -26.24
CA ASN A 365 -1.19 8.84 -26.53
C ASN A 365 0.09 8.00 -26.41
N PRO A 366 0.18 7.04 -25.47
CA PRO A 366 1.39 6.27 -25.23
C PRO A 366 1.65 5.23 -26.33
N TYR A 367 0.67 4.98 -27.20
CA TYR A 367 0.72 3.93 -28.24
C TYR A 367 1.01 4.47 -29.65
N ILE A 368 1.16 5.79 -29.79
CA ILE A 368 1.62 6.40 -31.05
C ILE A 368 3.10 6.74 -30.85
N SER A 369 3.99 6.11 -31.63
CA SER A 369 5.38 6.56 -31.71
C SER A 369 5.38 8.03 -32.14
N SER A 370 6.01 8.92 -31.39
CA SER A 370 6.43 10.19 -31.99
C SER A 370 7.28 9.82 -33.21
N LYS A 371 6.75 10.10 -34.40
CA LYS A 371 7.53 10.00 -35.64
C LYS A 371 8.75 10.90 -35.56
#